data_AF-A0A9P6AJE3-F1
#
_entry.id   AF-A0A9P6AJE3-F1
#
_cell.length_a   1.000
_cell.length_b   1.000
_cell.length_c   1.000
_cell.angle_alpha   90.00
_cell.angle_beta   90.00
_cell.angle_gamma   90.00
#
_symmetry.space_group_name_H-M   'P 1'
#
loop_
_entity.id
_entity.type
_entity.pdbx_description
1 polymer ?
#
loop_
_entity_poly.entity_id
_entity_poly.type
_entity_poly.pdbx_seq_one_letter_code
_entity_poly.pdbx_strand_id
1 'polypeptide(L)'
;ESVFALVPHGVQVETHYGIPKTTITPSVTLSVTRRFIPLSAIMDIVLNEGIRGWNFRYYLALICRSTEKTQEPVRIHVAFEV
;
A
#
# COMPACT_ATOMS: atom_id res chain seq x y z
N GLU A 1 1.50 6.87 -5.13
CA GLU A 1 0.98 5.53 -4.83
C GLU A 1 -0.53 5.57 -4.89
N SER A 2 -1.19 4.50 -5.31
CA SER A 2 -2.65 4.38 -5.28
C SER A 2 -3.08 3.05 -4.70
N VAL A 3 -4.22 3.04 -4.02
CA VAL A 3 -4.80 1.86 -3.38
C VAL A 3 -6.23 1.72 -3.86
N PHE A 4 -6.57 0.56 -4.41
CA PHE A 4 -7.90 0.23 -4.91
C PHE A 4 -8.45 -0.97 -4.12
N ALA A 5 -9.61 -0.80 -3.50
CA ALA A 5 -10.34 -1.88 -2.86
C ALA A 5 -11.29 -2.52 -3.88
N LEU A 6 -11.07 -3.81 -4.18
CA LEU A 6 -11.92 -4.61 -5.05
C LEU A 6 -12.79 -5.52 -4.18
N VAL A 7 -13.83 -4.97 -3.57
CA VAL A 7 -14.73 -5.76 -2.70
C VAL A 7 -15.51 -6.78 -3.54
N PRO A 8 -15.61 -8.07 -3.14
CA PRO A 8 -15.06 -8.74 -1.95
C PRO A 8 -13.70 -9.44 -2.15
N HIS A 9 -13.01 -9.21 -3.26
CA HIS A 9 -11.84 -9.95 -3.71
C HIS A 9 -10.55 -9.59 -2.98
N GLY A 10 -10.31 -8.31 -2.67
CA GLY A 10 -9.07 -7.88 -2.01
C GLY A 10 -8.68 -6.43 -2.29
N VAL A 11 -7.41 -6.13 -2.11
CA VAL A 11 -6.83 -4.79 -2.29
C VAL A 11 -5.71 -4.84 -3.33
N GLN A 12 -5.73 -3.90 -4.26
CA GLN A 12 -4.64 -3.67 -5.21
C GLN A 12 -3.88 -2.41 -4.81
N VAL A 13 -2.57 -2.53 -4.66
CA VAL A 13 -1.66 -1.42 -4.44
C VAL A 13 -0.88 -1.18 -5.72
N GLU A 14 -0.84 0.07 -6.19
CA GLU A 14 -0.05 0.48 -7.34
C GLU A 14 0.95 1.58 -6.99
N THR A 15 2.20 1.37 -7.40
CA THR A 15 3.25 2.36 -7.33
C THR A 15 3.58 2.81 -8.75
N HIS A 16 3.32 4.08 -9.03
CA HIS A 16 3.58 4.70 -10.33
C HIS A 16 4.94 5.39 -10.26
N TYR A 17 5.85 5.04 -11.16
CA TYR A 17 7.18 5.63 -11.30
C TYR A 17 7.21 6.50 -12.55
N GLY A 18 7.79 7.68 -12.44
CA GLY A 18 7.88 8.59 -13.57
C GLY A 18 8.22 10.01 -13.17
N ILE A 19 7.92 10.94 -14.07
CA ILE A 19 8.19 12.36 -13.88
C ILE A 19 7.01 12.98 -13.15
N PRO A 20 7.21 13.56 -11.95
CA PRO A 20 6.14 14.21 -11.21
C PRO A 20 5.63 15.44 -11.97
N LYS A 21 4.37 15.79 -11.71
CA LYS A 21 3.76 17.00 -12.28
C LYS A 21 4.56 18.23 -11.84
N THR A 22 4.90 19.10 -12.80
CA THR A 22 5.45 20.43 -12.50
C THR A 22 4.43 21.51 -12.89
N THR A 23 4.76 22.78 -12.64
CA THR A 23 3.95 23.92 -13.06
C THR A 23 3.74 23.99 -14.58
N ILE A 24 4.65 23.39 -15.35
CA ILE A 24 4.72 23.52 -16.82
C ILE A 24 4.54 22.19 -17.56
N THR A 25 4.67 21.05 -16.87
CA THR A 25 4.56 19.72 -17.50
C THR A 25 3.58 18.82 -16.75
N PRO A 26 2.74 18.06 -17.47
CA PRO A 26 1.91 17.02 -16.86
C PRO A 26 2.79 15.90 -16.32
N SER A 27 2.27 15.15 -15.34
CA SER A 27 2.94 13.94 -14.85
C SER A 27 3.02 12.89 -15.95
N VAL A 28 4.18 12.26 -16.10
CA VAL A 28 4.40 11.17 -17.05
C VAL A 28 4.72 9.90 -16.28
N THR A 29 3.82 8.92 -16.34
CA THR A 29 4.07 7.59 -15.77
C THR A 29 4.88 6.76 -16.75
N LEU A 30 6.10 6.38 -16.34
CA LEU A 30 7.01 5.55 -17.14
C LEU A 30 6.86 4.07 -16.82
N SER A 31 6.56 3.74 -15.56
CA SER A 31 6.38 2.36 -15.11
C SER A 31 5.36 2.30 -13.97
N VAL A 32 4.67 1.16 -13.86
CA VAL A 32 3.73 0.89 -12.79
C VAL A 32 4.03 -0.49 -12.21
N THR A 33 4.29 -0.55 -10.92
CA THR A 33 4.30 -1.80 -10.17
C THR A 33 2.93 -1.99 -9.54
N ARG A 34 2.31 -3.14 -9.79
CA ARG A 34 1.02 -3.52 -9.21
C ARG A 34 1.18 -4.73 -8.32
N ARG A 35 0.49 -4.74 -7.19
CA ARG A 35 0.43 -5.88 -6.27
C ARG A 35 -0.99 -6.07 -5.79
N PHE A 36 -1.55 -7.24 -6.04
CA PHE A 36 -2.86 -7.63 -5.52
C PHE A 36 -2.69 -8.47 -4.26
N ILE A 37 -3.46 -8.14 -3.23
CA ILE A 37 -3.51 -8.86 -1.96
C ILE A 37 -4.95 -9.38 -1.80
N PRO A 38 -5.16 -10.70 -1.84
CA PRO A 38 -6.50 -11.28 -1.73
C PRO A 38 -7.04 -11.06 -0.31
N LEU A 39 -8.35 -10.83 -0.21
CA LEU A 39 -9.02 -10.58 1.08
C LEU A 39 -8.82 -11.74 2.06
N SER A 40 -8.77 -12.98 1.56
CA SER A 40 -8.52 -14.18 2.38
C SER A 40 -7.15 -14.19 3.07
N ALA A 41 -6.18 -13.43 2.56
CA ALA A 41 -4.85 -13.29 3.15
C ALA A 41 -4.77 -12.11 4.14
N ILE A 42 -5.69 -11.14 4.06
CA ILE A 42 -5.70 -9.94 4.92
C ILE A 42 -6.32 -10.33 6.27
N MET A 43 -5.57 -10.13 7.36
CA MET A 43 -6.08 -10.25 8.72
C MET A 43 -6.63 -8.94 9.23
N ASP A 44 -5.89 -7.87 9.01
CA ASP A 44 -6.20 -6.56 9.58
C ASP A 44 -5.60 -5.43 8.73
N ILE A 45 -6.16 -4.24 8.90
CA ILE A 45 -5.76 -3.01 8.21
C ILE A 45 -5.41 -1.97 9.26
N VAL A 46 -4.16 -1.50 9.26
CA VAL A 46 -3.69 -0.46 10.17
C VAL A 46 -3.61 0.85 9.40
N LEU A 47 -4.35 1.84 9.89
CA LEU A 47 -4.27 3.22 9.43
C LEU A 47 -3.72 4.06 10.58
N ASN A 48 -2.59 4.73 10.34
CA ASN A 48 -2.06 5.71 11.28
C ASN A 48 -2.17 7.12 10.69
N GLU A 49 -2.94 7.94 11.37
CA GLU A 49 -3.10 9.38 11.11
C GLU A 49 -2.52 10.21 12.26
N GLY A 50 -1.50 9.68 12.94
CA GLY A 50 -0.94 10.25 14.17
C GLY A 50 0.27 11.15 13.97
N ILE A 51 0.44 12.11 14.88
CA ILE A 51 1.60 12.99 14.97
C ILE A 51 2.70 12.31 15.79
N ARG A 52 3.91 12.17 15.23
CA ARG A 52 5.11 11.77 15.97
C ARG A 52 6.02 12.98 16.20
N GLY A 53 5.82 13.66 17.33
CA GLY A 53 6.51 14.91 17.67
C GLY A 53 5.96 16.09 16.88
N TRP A 54 6.73 16.60 15.91
CA TRP A 54 6.30 17.64 14.95
C TRP A 54 6.10 17.10 13.52
N ASN A 55 6.30 15.79 13.32
CA ASN A 55 6.14 15.16 12.01
C ASN A 55 4.78 14.46 11.93
N PHE A 56 4.04 14.75 10.86
CA PHE A 56 2.86 13.99 10.48
C PHE A 56 3.35 12.76 9.70
N ARG A 57 3.07 11.56 10.20
CA ARG A 57 3.34 10.32 9.47
C ARG A 57 2.02 9.63 9.15
N TYR A 58 1.68 9.59 7.88
CA TYR A 58 0.50 8.89 7.40
C TYR A 58 0.95 7.54 6.86
N TYR A 59 0.53 6.45 7.50
CA TYR A 59 0.76 5.13 6.91
C TYR A 59 -0.51 4.30 6.87
N LEU A 60 -0.69 3.60 5.75
CA LEU A 60 -1.69 2.56 5.57
C LEU A 60 -0.94 1.24 5.39
N ALA A 61 -1.17 0.29 6.28
CA ALA A 61 -0.52 -1.01 6.24
C ALA A 61 -1.55 -2.15 6.32
N LEU A 62 -1.28 -3.24 5.62
CA LEU A 62 -2.06 -4.46 5.62
C LEU A 62 -1.28 -5.54 6.36
N ILE A 63 -1.91 -6.15 7.35
CA ILE A 63 -1.36 -7.29 8.08
C ILE A 63 -1.88 -8.56 7.40
N CYS A 64 -0.97 -9.34 6.82
CA CYS A 64 -1.32 -10.52 6.03
C CYS A 64 -0.81 -11.81 6.66
N ARG A 65 -1.59 -12.90 6.49
CA ARG A 65 -1.15 -14.27 6.79
C ARG A 65 -0.16 -14.73 5.73
N SER A 66 0.91 -15.39 6.15
CA SER A 66 1.70 -16.18 5.20
C SER A 66 0.87 -17.37 4.72
N THR A 67 0.85 -17.59 3.40
CA THR A 67 0.03 -18.62 2.74
C THR A 67 0.66 -20.02 2.80
N GLU A 68 1.87 -20.16 3.34
CA GLU A 68 2.54 -21.46 3.48
C GLU A 68 2.34 -22.07 4.87
N LYS A 69 2.00 -23.37 4.87
CA LYS A 69 1.52 -24.19 5.99
C LYS A 69 2.52 -24.42 7.14
N THR A 70 3.57 -23.62 7.29
CA THR A 70 4.62 -23.89 8.28
C THR A 70 5.21 -22.58 8.83
N GLN A 71 4.77 -22.18 10.02
CA GLN A 71 5.46 -21.26 10.95
C GLN A 71 6.18 -20.02 10.36
N GLU A 72 5.66 -19.38 9.31
CA GLU A 72 6.22 -18.13 8.83
C GLU A 72 5.69 -16.91 9.62
N PRO A 73 6.52 -15.86 9.80
CA PRO A 73 6.11 -14.65 10.50
C PRO A 73 5.01 -13.90 9.74
N VAL A 74 4.18 -13.18 10.50
CA VAL A 74 3.17 -12.25 9.99
C VAL A 74 3.84 -11.23 9.06
N ARG A 75 3.30 -11.05 7.85
CA ARG A 75 3.85 -10.09 6.87
C ARG A 75 3.07 -8.78 6.93
N ILE A 76 3.79 -7.67 7.00
CA ILE A 76 3.20 -6.33 6.98
C ILE A 76 3.47 -5.72 5.60
N HIS A 77 2.42 -5.37 4.89
CA HIS A 77 2.49 -4.67 3.62
C HIS A 77 2.12 -3.20 3.81
N VAL A 78 3.10 -2.31 3.75
CA VAL A 78 2.85 -0.86 3.73
C VAL A 78 2.36 -0.48 2.33
N ALA A 79 1.13 0.02 2.28
CA ALA A 79 0.46 0.47 1.05
C ALA A 79 0.68 1.96 0.79
N PHE A 80 0.99 2.73 1.83
CA PHE A 80 1.29 4.16 1.77
C PHE A 80 2.12 4.58 2.98
N GLU A 81 3.14 5.43 2.79
CA GLU A 81 3.89 6.10 3.85
C GLU A 81 4.31 7.52 3.40
N VAL A 82 3.92 8.56 4.16
CA VAL A 82 4.33 9.97 3.97
C VAL A 82 4.62 10.61 5.31
#